data_AF-A0A2H6GYP4-F1
#
_entry.id   AF-A0A2H6GYP4-F1
#
_cell.length_a   1.000
_cell.length_b   1.000
_cell.length_c   1.000
_cell.angle_alpha   90.00
_cell.angle_beta   90.00
_cell.angle_gamma   90.00
#
_symmetry.space_group_name_H-M   'P 1'
#
loop_
_entity.id
_entity.type
_entity.pdbx_description
1 polymer ?
#
loop_
_entity_poly.entity_id
_entity_poly.type
_entity_poly.pdbx_seq_one_letter_code
_entity_poly.pdbx_strand_id
1 'polypeptide(L)'
;MAAHRIRDSKVKEPLKVFLDTNFLMIPSQFNVDIFSELDRLLHVSYELFVLKGVRSELETLSVKGDLKTRRAARIGLALSKDLPVLDAFGSDADDEIAVRSGKDTVVCTNDSALRKRVLSRGGKAVFLRQKRYLELEGGVLGLS
;
A
#
# COMPACT_ATOMS: atom_id res chain seq x y z
N MET A 1 49.04 -9.29 3.01
CA MET A 1 48.34 -9.64 4.26
C MET A 1 47.33 -8.55 4.58
N ALA A 2 46.23 -8.92 5.21
CA ALA A 2 44.92 -8.30 5.15
C ALA A 2 44.76 -6.94 5.86
N ALA A 3 43.83 -6.14 5.33
CA ALA A 3 42.78 -5.41 6.09
C ALA A 3 41.79 -4.84 5.05
N HIS A 4 40.98 -5.69 4.42
CA HIS A 4 39.58 -5.93 4.79
C HIS A 4 38.89 -4.79 5.57
N ARG A 5 37.85 -4.25 4.92
CA ARG A 5 36.56 -3.85 5.53
C ARG A 5 36.42 -2.40 6.03
N ILE A 6 36.11 -1.49 5.10
CA ILE A 6 35.27 -0.30 5.36
C ILE A 6 34.10 -0.38 4.36
N ARG A 7 33.16 -1.31 4.58
CA ARG A 7 31.77 -1.00 4.93
C ARG A 7 31.14 0.06 4.02
N ASP A 8 30.80 -0.36 2.80
CA ASP A 8 29.55 0.07 2.16
C ASP A 8 28.41 -0.19 3.15
N SER A 9 27.90 0.85 3.78
CA SER A 9 26.66 0.81 4.55
C SER A 9 25.81 1.98 4.09
N LYS A 10 25.48 2.05 2.80
CA LYS A 10 24.36 2.88 2.35
C LYS A 10 23.13 2.38 3.11
N VAL A 11 22.63 3.17 4.06
CA VAL A 11 21.31 2.93 4.65
C VAL A 11 20.34 2.85 3.48
N LYS A 12 19.70 1.70 3.31
CA LYS A 12 18.73 1.51 2.23
C LYS A 12 17.50 2.32 2.62
N GLU A 13 17.08 3.22 1.74
CA GLU A 13 15.85 4.01 1.90
C GLU A 13 14.67 3.08 2.20
N PRO A 14 13.71 3.48 3.06
CA PRO A 14 12.55 2.66 3.37
C PRO A 14 11.70 2.41 2.12
N LEU A 15 11.10 1.23 2.06
CA LEU A 15 10.16 0.86 1.02
C LEU A 15 8.93 1.79 1.06
N LYS A 16 8.49 2.30 -0.08
CA LYS A 16 7.28 3.13 -0.15
C LYS A 16 6.06 2.24 -0.35
N VAL A 17 5.10 2.31 0.58
CA VAL A 17 3.89 1.48 0.57
C VAL A 17 2.68 2.38 0.38
N PHE A 18 2.00 2.25 -0.76
CA PHE A 18 0.79 3.02 -1.08
C PHE A 18 -0.46 2.24 -0.71
N LEU A 19 -1.32 2.84 0.12
CA LEU A 19 -2.59 2.26 0.52
C LEU A 19 -3.75 2.79 -0.33
N ASP A 20 -4.52 1.88 -0.90
CA ASP A 20 -5.72 2.15 -1.69
C ASP A 20 -6.99 2.21 -0.81
N THR A 21 -8.06 2.85 -1.30
CA THR A 21 -9.36 3.02 -0.62
C THR A 21 -9.92 1.68 -0.18
N ASN A 22 -9.99 0.71 -1.11
CA ASN A 22 -10.55 -0.61 -0.82
C ASN A 22 -9.71 -1.39 0.18
N PHE A 23 -8.39 -1.16 0.21
CA PHE A 23 -7.50 -1.81 1.14
C PHE A 23 -7.71 -1.27 2.57
N LEU A 24 -7.85 0.05 2.73
CA LEU A 24 -8.13 0.69 4.02
C LEU A 24 -9.49 0.30 4.63
N MET A 25 -10.42 -0.21 3.81
CA MET A 25 -11.73 -0.71 4.27
C MET A 25 -11.69 -2.17 4.76
N ILE A 26 -10.62 -2.92 4.49
CA ILE A 26 -10.48 -4.35 4.85
C ILE A 26 -10.75 -4.62 6.34
N PRO A 27 -10.21 -3.84 7.30
CA PRO A 27 -10.38 -4.17 8.72
C PRO A 27 -11.85 -4.24 9.15
N SER A 28 -12.67 -3.31 8.66
CA SER A 28 -14.11 -3.32 8.95
C SER A 28 -14.88 -4.40 8.21
N GLN A 29 -14.44 -4.80 7.01
CA GLN A 29 -15.18 -5.72 6.14
C GLN A 29 -14.88 -7.19 6.43
N PHE A 30 -13.63 -7.49 6.80
CA PHE A 30 -13.12 -8.86 6.91
C PHE A 30 -12.46 -9.16 8.26
N ASN A 31 -12.43 -8.19 9.18
CA ASN A 31 -11.81 -8.35 10.50
C ASN A 31 -10.33 -8.78 10.42
N VAL A 32 -9.60 -8.13 9.51
CA VAL A 32 -8.15 -8.34 9.30
C VAL A 32 -7.41 -7.08 9.68
N ASP A 33 -6.43 -7.22 10.57
CA ASP A 33 -5.51 -6.14 10.90
C ASP A 33 -4.45 -6.00 9.79
N ILE A 34 -4.66 -5.01 8.92
CA ILE A 34 -3.81 -4.78 7.77
C ILE A 34 -2.39 -4.35 8.14
N PHE A 35 -2.18 -3.68 9.28
CA PHE A 35 -0.84 -3.22 9.66
C PHE A 35 0.00 -4.38 10.20
N SER A 36 -0.59 -5.18 11.11
CA SER A 36 0.05 -6.40 11.59
C SER A 36 0.38 -7.37 10.44
N GLU A 37 -0.50 -7.48 9.44
CA GLU A 37 -0.24 -8.31 8.26
C GLU A 37 0.83 -7.71 7.33
N LEU A 38 0.92 -6.38 7.20
CA LEU A 38 2.01 -5.73 6.47
C LEU A 38 3.36 -5.97 7.14
N ASP A 39 3.43 -5.85 8.47
CA ASP A 39 4.63 -6.15 9.26
C ASP A 39 5.09 -7.60 9.08
N ARG A 40 4.14 -8.55 9.10
CA ARG A 40 4.37 -9.98 8.86
C ARG A 40 4.85 -10.28 7.43
N LEU A 41 4.49 -9.45 6.45
CA LEU A 41 4.83 -9.71 5.04
C LEU A 41 6.13 -9.04 4.61
N LEU A 42 6.32 -7.78 4.98
CA LEU A 42 7.35 -6.95 4.36
C LEU A 42 8.73 -7.20 4.96
N HIS A 43 8.82 -7.44 6.28
CA HIS A 43 10.07 -7.71 7.02
C HIS A 43 11.25 -6.75 6.70
N VAL A 44 10.96 -5.56 6.21
CA VAL A 44 11.91 -4.49 5.87
C VAL A 44 11.37 -3.17 6.37
N SER A 45 12.22 -2.15 6.51
CA SER A 45 11.75 -0.80 6.81
C SER A 45 10.86 -0.27 5.68
N TYR A 46 9.70 0.29 6.03
CA TYR A 46 8.76 0.85 5.07
C TYR A 46 8.07 2.10 5.61
N GLU A 47 7.59 2.94 4.71
CA GLU A 47 6.77 4.11 4.99
C GLU A 47 5.43 3.99 4.25
N LEU A 48 4.35 4.31 4.96
CA LEU A 48 3.00 4.26 4.43
C LEU A 48 2.60 5.61 3.83
N PHE A 49 1.94 5.56 2.68
CA PHE A 49 1.43 6.73 1.97
C PHE A 49 0.01 6.50 1.50
N VAL A 50 -0.76 7.58 1.43
CA VAL A 50 -2.05 7.60 0.73
C VAL A 50 -2.00 8.67 -0.35
N LEU A 51 -2.66 8.43 -1.48
CA LEU A 51 -2.90 9.50 -2.44
C LEU A 51 -4.08 10.35 -1.99
N LYS A 52 -4.07 11.63 -2.37
CA LYS A 52 -5.21 12.53 -2.14
C LYS A 52 -6.53 11.97 -2.65
N GLY A 53 -6.52 11.32 -3.82
CA GLY A 53 -7.69 10.65 -4.40
C GLY A 53 -8.29 9.59 -3.49
N VAL A 54 -7.46 8.79 -2.82
CA VAL A 54 -7.89 7.74 -1.86
C VAL A 54 -8.67 8.36 -0.70
N ARG A 55 -8.16 9.46 -0.13
CA ARG A 55 -8.87 10.17 0.95
C ARG A 55 -10.20 10.76 0.48
N SER A 56 -10.23 11.40 -0.68
CA SER A 56 -11.46 11.97 -1.26
C SER A 56 -12.53 10.89 -1.52
N GLU A 57 -12.11 9.71 -1.96
CA GLU A 57 -13.01 8.58 -2.18
C GLU A 57 -13.57 8.05 -0.86
N LEU A 58 -12.71 7.85 0.16
CA LEU A 58 -13.15 7.45 1.50
C LEU A 58 -14.14 8.46 2.11
N GLU A 59 -13.89 9.76 1.97
CA GLU A 59 -14.81 10.82 2.40
C GLU A 59 -16.17 10.68 1.70
N THR A 60 -16.17 10.51 0.38
CA THR A 60 -17.38 10.31 -0.42
C THR A 60 -18.15 9.07 0.02
N LEU A 61 -17.46 7.93 0.16
CA LEU A 61 -18.05 6.65 0.56
C LEU A 61 -18.59 6.69 1.99
N SER A 62 -17.97 7.47 2.89
CA SER A 62 -18.42 7.63 4.28
C SER A 62 -19.80 8.33 4.41
N VAL A 63 -20.22 9.03 3.35
CA VAL A 63 -21.49 9.77 3.28
C VAL A 63 -22.49 9.07 2.36
N LYS A 64 -22.06 8.69 1.16
CA LYS A 64 -22.93 8.22 0.06
C LYS A 64 -23.06 6.70 -0.03
N GLY A 65 -22.18 5.94 0.61
CA GLY A 65 -22.21 4.48 0.57
C GLY A 65 -23.45 3.89 1.26
N ASP A 66 -23.67 2.60 1.06
CA ASP A 66 -24.64 1.85 1.86
C ASP A 66 -24.19 1.79 3.34
N LEU A 67 -25.00 1.20 4.22
CA LEU A 67 -24.67 1.18 5.66
C LEU A 67 -23.32 0.51 5.95
N LYS A 68 -22.99 -0.59 5.25
CA LYS A 68 -21.75 -1.34 5.45
C LYS A 68 -20.54 -0.55 4.93
N THR A 69 -20.66 0.00 3.73
CA THR A 69 -19.62 0.79 3.07
C THR A 69 -19.33 2.06 3.86
N ARG A 70 -20.35 2.77 4.35
CA ARG A 70 -20.13 3.97 5.19
C ARG A 70 -19.35 3.67 6.45
N ARG A 71 -19.65 2.56 7.12
CA ARG A 71 -18.90 2.11 8.31
C ARG A 71 -17.45 1.81 7.94
N ALA A 72 -17.23 1.03 6.90
CA ALA A 72 -15.89 0.67 6.46
C ALA A 72 -15.05 1.88 6.03
N ALA A 73 -15.65 2.80 5.27
CA ALA A 73 -14.99 4.03 4.83
C ALA A 73 -14.61 4.95 6.02
N ARG A 74 -15.44 5.05 7.06
CA ARG A 74 -15.09 5.80 8.28
C ARG A 74 -13.92 5.19 9.04
N ILE A 75 -13.86 3.86 9.11
CA ILE A 75 -12.69 3.17 9.65
C ILE A 75 -11.47 3.48 8.78
N GLY A 76 -11.57 3.38 7.46
CA GLY A 76 -10.49 3.73 6.55
C GLY A 76 -9.99 5.17 6.69
N LEU A 77 -10.88 6.14 6.91
CA LEU A 77 -10.50 7.54 7.21
C LEU A 77 -9.73 7.66 8.54
N ALA A 78 -10.19 6.96 9.57
CA ALA A 78 -9.49 6.96 10.86
C ALA A 78 -8.08 6.36 10.74
N LEU A 79 -7.93 5.28 9.96
CA LEU A 79 -6.64 4.63 9.73
C LEU A 79 -5.67 5.45 8.86
N SER A 80 -6.19 6.30 7.97
CA SER A 80 -5.37 7.12 7.06
C SER A 80 -5.12 8.55 7.55
N LYS A 81 -5.69 8.93 8.71
CA LYS A 81 -5.69 10.30 9.20
C LYS A 81 -4.29 10.90 9.35
N ASP A 82 -3.36 10.14 9.91
CA ASP A 82 -2.00 10.58 10.24
C ASP A 82 -0.96 10.12 9.19
N LEU A 83 -1.43 9.52 8.08
CA LEU A 83 -0.54 9.08 7.01
C LEU A 83 -0.17 10.26 6.09
N PRO A 84 1.09 10.35 5.63
CA PRO A 84 1.49 11.28 4.59
C PRO A 84 0.59 11.17 3.35
N VAL A 85 0.00 12.31 2.97
CA VAL A 85 -0.83 12.42 1.77
C VAL A 85 0.02 12.98 0.64
N LEU A 86 0.14 12.23 -0.46
CA LEU A 86 0.77 12.75 -1.66
C LEU A 86 -0.29 13.29 -2.62
N ASP A 87 -0.02 14.45 -3.21
CA ASP A 87 -0.87 14.99 -4.27
C ASP A 87 -0.87 14.06 -5.47
N ALA A 88 -2.01 14.10 -6.18
CA ALA A 88 -2.17 13.45 -7.45
C ALA A 88 -1.97 14.48 -8.58
N PHE A 89 -1.06 14.21 -9.53
CA PHE A 89 -0.84 15.03 -10.72
C PHE A 89 -1.86 14.77 -11.84
N GLY A 90 -2.67 13.70 -11.74
CA GLY A 90 -3.69 13.32 -12.72
C GLY A 90 -5.11 13.19 -12.14
N SER A 91 -6.09 12.94 -13.01
CA SER A 91 -7.49 12.69 -12.61
C SER A 91 -7.74 11.27 -12.09
N ASP A 92 -6.87 10.32 -12.43
CA ASP A 92 -7.00 8.91 -12.05
C ASP A 92 -5.90 8.51 -11.05
N ALA A 93 -6.31 8.17 -9.83
CA ALA A 93 -5.41 7.75 -8.75
C ALA A 93 -4.68 6.45 -9.10
N ASP A 94 -5.31 5.55 -9.83
CA ASP A 94 -4.72 4.27 -10.21
C ASP A 94 -3.56 4.44 -11.18
N ASP A 95 -3.74 5.30 -12.19
CA ASP A 95 -2.70 5.59 -13.16
C ASP A 95 -1.50 6.22 -12.49
N GLU A 96 -1.74 7.09 -11.50
CA GLU A 96 -0.66 7.72 -10.75
C GLU A 96 0.08 6.76 -9.81
N ILE A 97 -0.65 5.90 -9.09
CA ILE A 97 -0.05 4.82 -8.29
C ILE A 97 0.85 3.98 -9.19
N ALA A 98 0.35 3.64 -10.37
CA ALA A 98 1.08 2.82 -11.29
C ALA A 98 2.30 3.57 -11.87
N VAL A 99 2.21 4.87 -12.20
CA VAL A 99 3.35 5.70 -12.64
C VAL A 99 4.44 5.83 -11.56
N ARG A 100 4.04 5.93 -10.29
CA ARG A 100 4.98 6.02 -9.15
C ARG A 100 5.61 4.68 -8.77
N SER A 101 5.13 3.57 -9.33
CA SER A 101 5.60 2.23 -8.99
C SER A 101 6.95 1.91 -9.60
N GLY A 102 7.89 1.49 -8.76
CA GLY A 102 9.19 0.96 -9.15
C GLY A 102 9.70 -0.09 -8.15
N LYS A 103 10.99 -0.45 -8.24
CA LYS A 103 11.59 -1.55 -7.46
C LYS A 103 11.36 -1.45 -5.94
N ASP A 104 11.33 -0.22 -5.43
CA ASP A 104 11.19 0.10 -4.01
C ASP A 104 9.76 0.54 -3.63
N THR A 105 8.77 0.14 -4.43
CA THR A 105 7.36 0.45 -4.22
C THR A 105 6.52 -0.80 -4.01
N VAL A 106 5.67 -0.77 -2.99
CA VAL A 106 4.55 -1.70 -2.79
C VAL A 106 3.24 -0.93 -2.91
N VAL A 107 2.28 -1.52 -3.61
CA VAL A 107 0.91 -1.00 -3.70
C VAL A 107 -0.04 -1.99 -3.05
N CYS A 108 -0.78 -1.52 -2.06
CA CYS A 108 -1.76 -2.29 -1.32
C CYS A 108 -3.13 -2.11 -1.98
N THR A 109 -3.54 -3.05 -2.83
CA THR A 109 -4.82 -2.99 -3.56
C THR A 109 -5.37 -4.38 -3.86
N ASN A 110 -6.70 -4.51 -3.83
CA ASN A 110 -7.38 -5.73 -4.26
C ASN A 110 -7.72 -5.72 -5.75
N ASP A 111 -7.53 -4.60 -6.46
CA ASP A 111 -7.82 -4.49 -7.88
C ASP A 111 -6.79 -5.24 -8.73
N SER A 112 -7.23 -6.29 -9.42
CA SER A 112 -6.33 -7.13 -10.22
C SER A 112 -5.71 -6.41 -11.43
N ALA A 113 -6.39 -5.41 -12.00
CA ALA A 113 -5.85 -4.61 -13.10
C ALA A 113 -4.78 -3.64 -12.61
N LEU A 114 -5.00 -2.98 -11.46
CA LEU A 114 -3.97 -2.16 -10.82
C LEU A 114 -2.74 -2.99 -10.44
N ARG A 115 -2.92 -4.16 -9.81
CA ARG A 115 -1.78 -5.04 -9.49
C ARG A 115 -0.94 -5.39 -10.72
N LYS A 116 -1.57 -5.78 -11.82
CA LYS A 116 -0.85 -6.09 -13.08
C LYS A 116 -0.04 -4.89 -13.59
N ARG A 117 -0.60 -3.67 -13.54
CA ARG A 117 0.09 -2.43 -13.94
C ARG A 117 1.28 -2.09 -13.03
N VAL A 118 1.16 -2.36 -11.72
CA VAL A 118 2.24 -2.15 -10.75
C VAL A 118 3.39 -3.12 -11.01
N LEU A 119 3.07 -4.41 -11.20
CA LEU A 119 4.05 -5.46 -11.46
C LEU A 119 4.80 -5.25 -12.78
N SER A 120 4.10 -4.81 -13.84
CA SER A 120 4.73 -4.54 -15.14
C SER A 120 5.75 -3.39 -15.10
N ARG A 121 5.68 -2.54 -14.07
CA ARG A 121 6.64 -1.45 -13.82
C ARG A 121 7.71 -1.80 -12.79
N GLY A 122 7.77 -3.05 -12.37
CA GLY A 122 8.75 -3.54 -11.39
C GLY A 122 8.42 -3.21 -9.94
N GLY A 123 7.22 -2.69 -9.67
CA GLY A 123 6.67 -2.61 -8.33
C GLY A 123 6.18 -3.95 -7.82
N LYS A 124 5.75 -3.96 -6.56
CA LYS A 124 5.16 -5.11 -5.89
C LYS A 124 3.75 -4.77 -5.43
N ALA A 125 2.90 -5.77 -5.26
CA ALA A 125 1.52 -5.56 -4.82
C ALA A 125 1.22 -6.40 -3.57
N VAL A 126 0.51 -5.81 -2.61
CA VAL A 126 -0.05 -6.52 -1.45
C VAL A 126 -1.57 -6.51 -1.56
N PHE A 127 -2.20 -7.66 -1.36
CA PHE A 127 -3.65 -7.80 -1.50
C PHE A 127 -4.22 -8.80 -0.51
N LEU A 128 -5.52 -8.71 -0.25
CA LEU A 128 -6.24 -9.62 0.62
C LEU A 128 -6.52 -10.94 -0.10
N ARG A 129 -5.98 -12.02 0.44
CA ARG A 129 -6.23 -13.39 -0.02
C ARG A 129 -7.27 -14.07 0.84
N GLN A 130 -8.21 -14.76 0.19
CA GLN A 130 -9.27 -15.56 0.83
C GLN A 130 -10.10 -14.81 1.89
N LYS A 131 -10.09 -13.46 1.88
CA LYS A 131 -10.73 -12.62 2.90
C LYS A 131 -10.18 -12.84 4.32
N ARG A 132 -8.92 -13.27 4.46
CA ARG A 132 -8.35 -13.68 5.77
C ARG A 132 -6.95 -13.18 6.06
N TYR A 133 -6.10 -13.07 5.05
CA TYR A 133 -4.70 -12.70 5.23
C TYR A 133 -4.18 -11.94 4.02
N LEU A 134 -3.11 -11.19 4.18
CA LEU A 134 -2.46 -10.48 3.09
C LEU A 134 -1.44 -11.39 2.39
N GLU A 135 -1.29 -11.20 1.08
CA GLU A 135 -0.30 -11.86 0.23
C GLU A 135 0.47 -10.82 -0.58
N LEU A 136 1.78 -11.06 -0.78
CA LEU A 136 2.67 -10.25 -1.59
C LEU A 136 2.84 -10.87 -2.98
N GLU A 137 2.71 -10.05 -4.02
CA GLU A 137 2.96 -10.39 -5.42
C GLU A 137 4.11 -9.51 -5.96
N GLY A 138 4.95 -10.07 -6.84
CA GLY A 138 6.07 -9.32 -7.46
C GLY A 138 7.47 -9.64 -6.91
N GLY A 139 7.64 -10.80 -6.27
CA GLY A 139 8.94 -11.33 -5.85
C GLY A 139 9.34 -11.00 -4.40
N VAL A 140 10.58 -11.33 -4.05
CA VAL A 140 11.09 -11.21 -2.67
C VAL A 140 11.57 -9.78 -2.39
N LEU A 141 11.27 -9.25 -1.21
CA LEU A 141 11.78 -7.98 -0.73
C LEU A 141 13.23 -8.15 -0.23
N GLY A 142 14.13 -7.22 -0.58
CA GLY A 142 15.46 -7.17 0.02
C GLY A 142 16.56 -8.01 -0.65
N LEU A 143 16.27 -8.76 -1.73
CA LEU A 143 17.29 -9.38 -2.57
C LEU A 143 17.57 -8.49 -3.78
N SER A 144 18.70 -7.79 -3.74
CA SER A 144 19.31 -7.06 -4.85
C SER A 144 20.78 -7.41 -4.90
#